data_AF-A0A7V2CWL2-F1
#
_entry.id   AF-A0A7V2CWL2-F1
#
_cell.length_a   1.000
_cell.length_b   1.000
_cell.length_c   1.000
_cell.angle_alpha   90.00
_cell.angle_beta   90.00
_cell.angle_gamma   90.00
#
_symmetry.space_group_name_H-M   'P 1'
#
loop_
_entity.id
_entity.type
_entity.pdbx_description
1 polymer ?
#
loop_
_entity_poly.entity_id
_entity_poly.type
_entity_poly.pdbx_seq_one_letter_code
_entity_poly.pdbx_strand_id
1 'polypeptide(L)'
;MREPRPKRARFRPVESDLWSDRRRQPECPTGPAQDAGPETALKAVTSAPHRASPHAPPRAGGRAFTLVELLVSIAVLSIFVLVLSTLSEGTFRLWRGTASSVQMFDGARAAFDIMGKRLGQATLNTYLDYYDASWKRRVPGNSSFVPAEYARASDLHFLSGRNALVLGNATAHPAHGVFFFAPLGFTDNSAAYRDLPNLLNPTAYFVEFGDDAGTQPGFLQGKLPSRNRYRLVEVVQPSQNFTAYPKFTDGDDPSNDRDWITGTGGLAAATGAKHYLAENVIALVLRPELSERDALAISPGSKPWNPILASNGNYTYDSRASVAPTANAITARQFAQLPPLLRVVMVAVDETSAARVANGSTPPAVFDTSTLFVDPDQLDADLALLEQRLASNRIRYRVFNTVLPLRGAKWNR
;
A
#
# COMPACT_ATOMS: atom_id res chain seq x y z
N MET A 1 -39.67 49.58 -16.56
CA MET A 1 -39.97 48.68 -15.43
C MET A 1 -38.65 48.17 -14.87
N ARG A 2 -38.34 48.48 -13.60
CA ARG A 2 -37.07 48.13 -12.93
C ARG A 2 -37.16 46.72 -12.36
N GLU A 3 -36.22 45.84 -12.72
CA GLU A 3 -36.04 44.54 -12.06
C GLU A 3 -35.43 44.70 -10.65
N PRO A 4 -35.84 43.86 -9.67
CA PRO A 4 -35.31 43.92 -8.31
C PRO A 4 -34.05 43.07 -8.16
N ARG A 5 -33.02 43.64 -7.51
CA ARG A 5 -31.78 42.93 -7.13
C ARG A 5 -32.03 41.95 -5.95
N PRO A 6 -31.38 40.77 -5.92
CA PRO A 6 -31.47 39.87 -4.77
C PRO A 6 -30.58 40.31 -3.60
N LYS A 7 -31.10 40.07 -2.38
CA LYS A 7 -30.54 40.43 -1.08
C LYS A 7 -29.31 39.58 -0.74
N ARG A 8 -28.22 40.24 -0.33
CA ARG A 8 -27.01 39.61 0.25
C ARG A 8 -27.31 39.06 1.65
N ALA A 9 -27.18 37.75 1.83
CA ALA A 9 -27.13 37.12 3.15
C ALA A 9 -25.69 37.24 3.72
N ARG A 10 -25.56 37.81 4.92
CA ARG A 10 -24.30 37.90 5.66
C ARG A 10 -24.03 36.56 6.35
N PHE A 11 -22.91 35.92 6.03
CA PHE A 11 -22.36 34.81 6.80
C PHE A 11 -21.63 35.36 8.04
N ARG A 12 -21.98 34.86 9.23
CA ARG A 12 -21.16 35.00 10.44
C ARG A 12 -20.21 33.79 10.54
N PRO A 13 -18.94 33.96 10.94
CA PRO A 13 -18.08 32.82 11.25
C PRO A 13 -18.43 32.27 12.63
N VAL A 14 -18.48 30.94 12.74
CA VAL A 14 -18.55 30.21 14.01
C VAL A 14 -17.11 29.99 14.46
N GLU A 15 -16.79 30.53 15.63
CA GLU A 15 -15.50 30.39 16.29
C GLU A 15 -15.23 28.93 16.70
N SER A 16 -13.98 28.56 16.52
CA SER A 16 -13.31 27.35 16.97
C SER A 16 -12.99 27.46 18.46
N ASP A 17 -13.52 26.57 19.29
CA ASP A 17 -13.02 26.36 20.65
C ASP A 17 -13.34 24.93 21.13
N LEU A 18 -12.53 23.98 20.68
CA LEU A 18 -12.36 22.69 21.32
C LEU A 18 -10.93 22.27 21.04
N TRP A 19 -10.04 22.37 22.03
CA TRP A 19 -8.91 21.48 22.32
C TRP A 19 -8.04 22.10 23.43
N SER A 20 -8.43 21.86 24.68
CA SER A 20 -7.56 22.03 25.83
C SER A 20 -7.81 20.87 26.80
N ASP A 21 -7.11 19.74 26.62
CA ASP A 21 -6.65 18.95 27.77
C ASP A 21 -5.69 17.82 27.39
N ARG A 22 -4.83 17.46 28.37
CA ARG A 22 -3.87 16.35 28.45
C ARG A 22 -2.44 16.60 27.98
N ARG A 23 -1.65 17.21 28.87
CA ARG A 23 -0.29 16.73 29.17
C ARG A 23 -0.32 15.88 30.44
N ARG A 24 -0.08 14.57 30.32
CA ARG A 24 0.54 13.74 31.36
C ARG A 24 1.43 12.73 30.64
N GLN A 25 2.74 12.86 30.83
CA GLN A 25 3.73 11.86 30.45
C GLN A 25 3.78 10.76 31.53
N PRO A 26 4.04 9.50 31.18
CA PRO A 26 4.49 8.50 32.14
C PRO A 26 6.02 8.36 32.13
N GLU A 27 6.59 8.34 33.33
CA GLU A 27 8.01 8.15 33.64
C GLU A 27 8.45 6.69 33.39
N CYS A 28 9.68 6.52 32.89
CA CYS A 28 10.40 5.24 32.81
C CYS A 28 11.15 4.95 34.12
N PRO A 29 11.22 3.70 34.60
CA PRO A 29 12.09 3.34 35.72
C PRO A 29 13.48 2.86 35.23
N THR A 30 14.52 3.47 35.78
CA THR A 30 15.94 3.09 35.66
C THR A 30 16.28 1.93 36.59
N GLY A 31 17.04 0.95 36.10
CA GLY A 31 17.55 -0.19 36.89
C GLY A 31 18.79 0.15 37.76
N PRO A 32 19.18 -0.72 38.71
CA PRO A 32 20.31 -0.48 39.58
C PRO A 32 21.63 -1.02 39.03
N ALA A 33 22.69 -0.24 39.22
CA ALA A 33 24.08 -0.56 38.93
C ALA A 33 24.71 -1.43 40.04
N GLN A 34 25.55 -2.36 39.60
CA GLN A 34 26.52 -3.08 40.42
C GLN A 34 27.77 -2.20 40.58
N ASP A 35 28.37 -2.20 41.77
CA ASP A 35 29.79 -1.88 41.91
C ASP A 35 30.43 -2.64 43.07
N ALA A 36 31.70 -2.99 42.85
CA ALA A 36 32.51 -3.90 43.61
C ALA A 36 33.43 -3.20 44.63
N GLY A 37 33.74 -3.90 45.72
CA GLY A 37 35.13 -3.92 46.24
C GLY A 37 35.37 -3.61 47.72
N PRO A 38 36.52 -4.05 48.27
CA PRO A 38 36.59 -4.78 49.55
C PRO A 38 37.41 -4.06 50.64
N GLU A 39 37.31 -4.47 51.91
CA GLU A 39 38.48 -4.64 52.80
C GLU A 39 38.15 -5.16 54.23
N THR A 40 39.18 -5.80 54.77
CA THR A 40 39.43 -6.57 56.00
C THR A 40 39.55 -5.79 57.32
N ALA A 41 39.27 -6.48 58.46
CA ALA A 41 39.99 -6.51 59.76
C ALA A 41 38.99 -6.78 60.93
N LEU A 42 38.99 -7.86 61.73
CA LEU A 42 39.94 -8.49 62.68
C LEU A 42 39.96 -7.90 64.13
N LYS A 43 39.52 -8.74 65.10
CA LYS A 43 39.79 -8.78 66.59
C LYS A 43 39.16 -7.68 67.48
N ALA A 44 38.79 -7.86 68.76
CA ALA A 44 39.11 -8.81 69.86
C ALA A 44 37.95 -8.83 70.93
N VAL A 45 37.65 -9.94 71.64
CA VAL A 45 37.99 -10.28 73.08
C VAL A 45 37.33 -9.32 74.12
N THR A 46 36.51 -9.68 75.13
CA THR A 46 36.71 -10.45 76.40
C THR A 46 35.38 -10.43 77.24
N SER A 47 34.84 -11.55 77.76
CA SER A 47 34.79 -12.06 79.17
C SER A 47 33.73 -11.54 80.20
N ALA A 48 32.74 -12.41 80.51
CA ALA A 48 32.08 -12.82 81.80
C ALA A 48 31.38 -11.78 82.75
N PRO A 49 30.54 -12.15 83.78
CA PRO A 49 30.00 -13.46 84.25
C PRO A 49 28.47 -13.53 84.65
N HIS A 50 27.99 -14.75 84.92
CA HIS A 50 26.86 -15.27 85.74
C HIS A 50 25.69 -14.39 86.25
N ARG A 51 24.43 -14.85 86.04
CA ARG A 51 23.40 -15.03 87.11
C ARG A 51 22.22 -15.92 86.67
N ALA A 52 21.65 -16.65 87.63
CA ALA A 52 20.63 -17.69 87.49
C ALA A 52 19.17 -17.20 87.26
N SER A 53 18.34 -18.14 86.75
CA SER A 53 16.91 -18.14 86.34
C SER A 53 15.90 -17.70 87.43
N PRO A 54 14.59 -17.39 87.13
CA PRO A 54 13.58 -18.41 86.72
C PRO A 54 12.36 -17.97 85.83
N HIS A 55 11.76 -18.98 85.18
CA HIS A 55 10.35 -19.25 84.76
C HIS A 55 9.39 -18.21 84.09
N ALA A 56 8.91 -18.57 82.88
CA ALA A 56 7.49 -18.75 82.42
C ALA A 56 7.38 -18.56 80.87
N PRO A 57 6.30 -18.96 80.13
CA PRO A 57 5.35 -20.08 80.20
C PRO A 57 5.45 -21.00 78.93
N PRO A 58 4.68 -22.10 78.78
CA PRO A 58 4.83 -23.01 77.63
C PRO A 58 4.29 -22.40 76.33
N ARG A 59 5.07 -22.57 75.25
CA ARG A 59 4.63 -22.30 73.88
C ARG A 59 3.47 -23.23 73.54
N ALA A 60 2.35 -22.65 73.11
CA ALA A 60 1.26 -23.39 72.50
C ALA A 60 1.84 -24.26 71.37
N GLY A 61 1.67 -25.58 71.50
CA GLY A 61 2.12 -26.54 70.51
C GLY A 61 1.45 -26.25 69.18
N GLY A 62 2.25 -25.73 68.23
CA GLY A 62 1.87 -25.74 66.83
C GLY A 62 1.62 -27.19 66.45
N ARG A 63 0.37 -27.51 66.12
CA ARG A 63 -0.01 -28.79 65.53
C ARG A 63 0.85 -29.00 64.29
N ALA A 64 1.79 -29.95 64.37
CA ALA A 64 2.58 -30.37 63.22
C ALA A 64 1.66 -31.12 62.25
N PHE A 65 1.71 -30.74 60.97
CA PHE A 65 0.94 -31.38 59.92
C PHE A 65 1.29 -32.86 59.82
N THR A 66 0.28 -33.71 59.63
CA THR A 66 0.49 -35.14 59.44
C THR A 66 1.13 -35.42 58.07
N LEU A 67 1.89 -36.50 57.98
CA LEU A 67 2.56 -36.93 56.74
C LEU A 67 1.55 -37.12 55.58
N VAL A 68 0.32 -37.49 55.92
CA VAL A 68 -0.81 -37.62 55.00
C VAL A 68 -1.28 -36.25 54.47
N GLU A 69 -1.44 -35.24 55.34
CA GLU A 69 -1.79 -33.87 54.90
C GLU A 69 -0.70 -33.27 53.99
N LEU A 70 0.57 -33.59 54.24
CA LEU A 70 1.68 -33.14 53.41
C LEU A 70 1.69 -33.83 52.03
N LEU A 71 1.43 -35.14 51.96
CA LEU A 71 1.29 -35.88 50.70
C LEU A 71 0.07 -35.41 49.89
N VAL A 72 -1.06 -35.18 50.53
CA VAL A 72 -2.27 -34.66 49.88
C VAL A 72 -2.04 -33.25 49.35
N SER A 73 -1.36 -32.39 50.12
CA SER A 73 -1.04 -31.02 49.70
C SER A 73 -0.12 -31.01 48.48
N ILE A 74 0.89 -31.89 48.43
CA ILE A 74 1.79 -32.04 47.27
C ILE A 74 1.03 -32.58 46.05
N ALA A 75 0.13 -33.55 46.25
CA ALA A 75 -0.68 -34.10 45.17
C ALA A 75 -1.58 -33.02 44.54
N VAL A 76 -2.31 -32.26 45.36
CA VAL A 76 -3.16 -31.16 44.87
C VAL A 76 -2.33 -30.07 44.21
N LEU A 77 -1.18 -29.70 44.79
CA LEU A 77 -0.25 -28.73 44.21
C LEU A 77 0.24 -29.20 42.83
N SER A 78 0.61 -30.47 42.68
CA SER A 78 1.10 -31.02 41.42
C SER A 78 0.03 -31.00 40.31
N ILE A 79 -1.22 -31.31 40.65
CA ILE A 79 -2.36 -31.21 39.73
C ILE A 79 -2.57 -29.75 39.32
N PHE A 80 -2.50 -28.82 40.27
CA PHE A 80 -2.66 -27.39 40.01
C PHE A 80 -1.59 -26.85 39.07
N VAL A 81 -0.33 -27.25 39.27
CA VAL A 81 0.79 -26.87 38.40
C VAL A 81 0.61 -27.43 36.98
N LEU A 82 0.10 -28.65 36.83
CA LEU A 82 -0.16 -29.28 35.53
C LEU A 82 -1.28 -28.56 34.76
N VAL A 83 -2.35 -28.16 35.44
CA VAL A 83 -3.43 -27.36 34.86
C VAL A 83 -2.93 -25.96 34.47
N LEU A 84 -2.14 -25.30 35.31
CA LEU A 84 -1.53 -24.00 34.99
C LEU A 84 -0.56 -24.08 33.81
N SER A 85 0.19 -25.18 33.68
CA SER A 85 1.11 -25.42 32.57
C SER A 85 0.36 -25.59 31.24
N THR A 86 -0.72 -26.38 31.22
CA THR A 86 -1.55 -26.57 30.01
C THR A 86 -2.27 -25.29 29.58
N LEU A 87 -2.76 -24.48 30.53
CA LEU A 87 -3.35 -23.17 30.24
C LEU A 87 -2.31 -22.17 29.71
N SER A 88 -1.08 -22.21 30.22
CA SER A 88 0.03 -21.39 29.73
C SER A 88 0.41 -21.77 28.29
N GLU A 89 0.48 -23.06 27.98
CA GLU A 89 0.76 -23.51 26.61
C GLU A 89 -0.28 -23.03 25.60
N GLY A 90 -1.57 -23.08 25.94
CA GLY A 90 -2.65 -22.56 25.08
C GLY A 90 -2.51 -21.07 24.80
N THR A 91 -2.16 -20.29 25.83
CA THR A 91 -1.95 -18.84 25.72
C THR A 91 -0.72 -18.50 24.87
N PHE A 92 0.39 -19.23 25.05
CA PHE A 92 1.60 -19.03 24.26
C PHE A 92 1.42 -19.38 22.78
N ARG A 93 0.63 -20.42 22.46
CA ARG A 93 0.33 -20.81 21.07
C ARG A 93 -0.53 -19.77 20.36
N LEU A 94 -1.54 -19.23 21.03
CA LEU A 94 -2.37 -18.14 20.50
C LEU A 94 -1.57 -16.86 20.27
N TRP A 95 -0.74 -16.47 21.26
CA TRP A 95 0.05 -15.25 21.16
C TRP A 95 1.14 -15.33 20.08
N ARG A 96 1.85 -16.47 19.97
CA ARG A 96 2.77 -16.72 18.84
C ARG A 96 2.06 -16.74 17.49
N GLY A 97 0.84 -17.28 17.42
CA GLY A 97 0.04 -17.30 16.19
C GLY A 97 -0.33 -15.91 15.66
N THR A 98 -0.68 -14.99 16.56
CA THR A 98 -1.02 -13.61 16.20
C THR A 98 0.21 -12.78 15.86
N ALA A 99 1.28 -12.86 16.65
CA ALA A 99 2.52 -12.12 16.40
C ALA A 99 3.19 -12.56 15.09
N SER A 100 3.22 -13.86 14.80
CA SER A 100 3.74 -14.38 13.52
C SER A 100 2.89 -13.92 12.34
N SER A 101 1.55 -13.88 12.47
CA SER A 101 0.68 -13.41 11.38
C SER A 101 0.90 -11.94 11.02
N VAL A 102 1.24 -11.07 11.98
CA VAL A 102 1.57 -9.67 11.69
C VAL A 102 2.92 -9.57 10.99
N GLN A 103 3.95 -10.21 11.55
CA GLN A 103 5.30 -10.23 10.97
C GLN A 103 5.34 -10.80 9.53
N MET A 104 4.46 -11.76 9.24
CA MET A 104 4.32 -12.37 7.92
C MET A 104 3.92 -11.39 6.80
N PHE A 105 3.31 -10.25 7.12
CA PHE A 105 2.83 -9.27 6.13
C PHE A 105 3.49 -7.89 6.24
N ASP A 106 4.52 -7.73 7.07
CA ASP A 106 5.20 -6.43 7.28
C ASP A 106 5.77 -5.87 5.97
N GLY A 107 6.40 -6.70 5.15
CA GLY A 107 6.93 -6.29 3.84
C GLY A 107 5.84 -5.78 2.89
N ALA A 108 4.72 -6.50 2.81
CA ALA A 108 3.56 -6.08 2.03
C ALA A 108 2.99 -4.75 2.55
N ARG A 109 2.87 -4.58 3.87
CA ARG A 109 2.36 -3.34 4.46
C ARG A 109 3.27 -2.14 4.16
N ALA A 110 4.58 -2.31 4.33
CA ALA A 110 5.56 -1.27 4.02
C ALA A 110 5.49 -0.86 2.54
N ALA A 111 5.40 -1.85 1.63
CA ALA A 111 5.26 -1.60 0.20
C ALA A 111 3.96 -0.86 -0.16
N PHE A 112 2.84 -1.22 0.47
CA PHE A 112 1.55 -0.56 0.29
C PHE A 112 1.60 0.92 0.73
N ASP A 113 2.25 1.19 1.86
CA ASP A 113 2.42 2.57 2.36
C ASP A 113 3.36 3.40 1.47
N ILE A 114 4.44 2.81 0.96
CA ILE A 114 5.35 3.47 0.00
C ILE A 114 4.61 3.83 -1.29
N MET A 115 3.91 2.85 -1.86
CA MET A 115 3.09 3.05 -3.07
C MET A 115 2.07 4.16 -2.85
N GLY A 116 1.32 4.12 -1.74
CA GLY A 116 0.31 5.13 -1.43
C GLY A 116 0.88 6.54 -1.31
N LYS A 117 2.06 6.70 -0.68
CA LYS A 117 2.75 8.00 -0.57
C LYS A 117 3.19 8.54 -1.92
N ARG A 118 3.80 7.71 -2.78
CA ARG A 118 4.31 8.11 -4.10
C ARG A 118 3.17 8.38 -5.07
N LEU A 119 2.14 7.54 -5.06
CA LEU A 119 0.95 7.72 -5.88
C LEU A 119 0.19 9.00 -5.52
N GLY A 120 0.16 9.38 -4.24
CA GLY A 120 -0.38 10.68 -3.80
C GLY A 120 0.36 11.91 -4.35
N GLN A 121 1.58 11.72 -4.88
CA GLN A 121 2.39 12.74 -5.57
C GLN A 121 2.24 12.70 -7.10
N ALA A 122 1.36 11.86 -7.62
CA ALA A 122 1.08 11.81 -9.05
C ALA A 122 0.71 13.21 -9.57
N THR A 123 1.32 13.59 -10.68
CA THR A 123 1.16 14.92 -11.27
C THR A 123 0.85 14.82 -12.75
N LEU A 124 0.02 15.76 -13.21
CA LEU A 124 -0.19 16.05 -14.63
C LEU A 124 0.14 17.52 -14.87
N ASN A 125 0.84 17.79 -15.96
CA ASN A 125 1.12 19.16 -16.39
C ASN A 125 -0.04 19.63 -17.26
N THR A 126 -1.06 20.24 -16.65
CA THR A 126 -2.28 20.64 -17.35
C THR A 126 -2.23 22.10 -17.78
N TYR A 127 -2.55 22.36 -19.04
CA TYR A 127 -2.60 23.70 -19.63
C TYR A 127 -3.81 23.83 -20.58
N LEU A 128 -4.15 25.05 -20.98
CA LEU A 128 -5.15 25.27 -22.03
C LEU A 128 -4.45 25.29 -23.39
N ASP A 129 -4.99 24.54 -24.34
CA ASP A 129 -4.53 24.54 -25.73
C ASP A 129 -5.72 24.72 -26.70
N TYR A 130 -5.39 25.01 -27.94
CA TYR A 130 -6.34 25.12 -29.03
C TYR A 130 -6.70 23.75 -29.59
N TYR A 131 -7.99 23.57 -29.83
CA TYR A 131 -8.58 22.42 -30.48
C TYR A 131 -9.30 22.87 -31.75
N ASP A 132 -9.21 22.06 -32.80
CA ASP A 132 -9.99 22.28 -34.02
C ASP A 132 -11.44 21.81 -33.83
N ALA A 133 -12.29 22.01 -34.85
CA ALA A 133 -13.69 21.58 -34.81
C ALA A 133 -13.86 20.05 -34.67
N SER A 134 -12.80 19.27 -34.91
CA SER A 134 -12.76 17.82 -34.75
C SER A 134 -12.15 17.38 -33.41
N TRP A 135 -11.93 18.32 -32.47
CA TRP A 135 -11.31 18.07 -31.16
C TRP A 135 -9.91 17.46 -31.26
N LYS A 136 -9.17 17.83 -32.30
CA LYS A 136 -7.75 17.53 -32.40
C LYS A 136 -6.93 18.72 -31.94
N ARG A 137 -5.80 18.45 -31.29
CA ARG A 137 -4.81 19.46 -30.89
C ARG A 137 -3.90 19.78 -32.06
N ARG A 138 -3.31 20.97 -32.07
CA ARG A 138 -2.25 21.29 -33.03
C ARG A 138 -1.03 20.39 -32.79
N VAL A 139 -0.59 19.69 -33.83
CA VAL A 139 0.60 18.83 -33.81
C VAL A 139 1.56 19.23 -34.93
N PRO A 140 2.89 18.98 -34.77
CA PRO A 140 3.83 19.13 -35.87
C PRO A 140 3.40 18.25 -37.06
N GLY A 141 3.12 18.87 -38.21
CA GLY A 141 2.67 18.17 -39.42
C GLY A 141 1.24 18.50 -39.86
N ASN A 142 0.39 19.04 -38.97
CA ASN A 142 -0.94 19.52 -39.36
C ASN A 142 -0.88 21.01 -39.73
N SER A 143 -0.53 21.31 -40.98
CA SER A 143 -0.49 22.69 -41.51
C SER A 143 -1.87 23.33 -41.70
N SER A 144 -2.93 22.52 -41.66
CA SER A 144 -4.32 22.92 -41.91
C SER A 144 -5.12 23.12 -40.61
N PHE A 145 -4.46 23.13 -39.46
CA PHE A 145 -5.10 23.32 -38.16
C PHE A 145 -5.77 24.70 -38.07
N VAL A 146 -7.09 24.70 -37.86
CA VAL A 146 -7.89 25.90 -37.61
C VAL A 146 -8.43 25.83 -36.18
N PRO A 147 -8.03 26.73 -35.26
CA PRO A 147 -8.52 26.72 -33.89
C PRO A 147 -10.01 27.05 -33.84
N ALA A 148 -10.79 26.21 -33.15
CA ALA A 148 -12.22 26.39 -32.91
C ALA A 148 -12.53 26.62 -31.43
N GLU A 149 -11.86 25.89 -30.52
CA GLU A 149 -12.14 25.92 -29.09
C GLU A 149 -10.88 25.85 -28.23
N TYR A 150 -11.01 26.25 -26.96
CA TYR A 150 -9.99 26.00 -25.93
C TYR A 150 -10.41 24.82 -25.07
N ALA A 151 -9.51 23.86 -24.89
CA ALA A 151 -9.71 22.78 -23.94
C ALA A 151 -8.42 22.49 -23.16
N ARG A 152 -8.56 21.73 -22.08
CA ARG A 152 -7.41 21.29 -21.27
C ARG A 152 -6.60 20.30 -22.08
N ALA A 153 -5.28 20.41 -22.00
CA ALA A 153 -4.32 19.45 -22.52
C ALA A 153 -3.29 19.10 -21.45
N SER A 154 -2.61 17.97 -21.61
CA SER A 154 -1.45 17.60 -20.80
C SER A 154 -0.41 16.86 -21.62
N ASP A 155 0.86 17.16 -21.37
CA ASP A 155 1.98 16.40 -21.94
C ASP A 155 2.30 15.15 -21.12
N LEU A 156 1.88 15.14 -19.85
CA LEU A 156 2.03 13.97 -18.97
C LEU A 156 0.84 13.03 -19.13
N HIS A 157 1.04 11.79 -18.70
CA HIS A 157 0.05 10.72 -18.81
C HIS A 157 -0.12 10.01 -17.47
N PHE A 158 -1.38 9.88 -17.04
CA PHE A 158 -1.79 8.96 -16.00
C PHE A 158 -2.66 7.87 -16.62
N LEU A 159 -2.25 6.62 -16.38
CA LEU A 159 -2.95 5.42 -16.81
C LEU A 159 -3.06 4.47 -15.62
N SER A 160 -4.26 3.96 -15.35
CA SER A 160 -4.46 2.86 -14.42
C SER A 160 -5.45 1.88 -15.00
N GLY A 161 -5.31 0.59 -14.75
CA GLY A 161 -6.26 -0.40 -15.26
C GLY A 161 -5.66 -1.78 -15.33
N ARG A 162 -6.30 -2.68 -16.08
CA ARG A 162 -5.89 -4.08 -16.19
C ARG A 162 -4.52 -4.20 -16.85
N ASN A 163 -3.57 -4.88 -16.19
CA ASN A 163 -2.24 -5.11 -16.73
C ASN A 163 -2.28 -5.88 -18.05
N ALA A 164 -3.23 -6.81 -18.20
CA ALA A 164 -3.46 -7.53 -19.45
C ALA A 164 -3.69 -6.61 -20.67
N LEU A 165 -4.27 -5.42 -20.45
CA LEU A 165 -4.54 -4.43 -21.52
C LEU A 165 -3.38 -3.46 -21.75
N VAL A 166 -2.46 -3.34 -20.79
CA VAL A 166 -1.35 -2.38 -20.83
C VAL A 166 -0.02 -3.08 -21.10
N LEU A 167 0.36 -4.05 -20.26
CA LEU A 167 1.61 -4.80 -20.35
C LEU A 167 1.48 -6.12 -21.12
N GLY A 168 0.25 -6.59 -21.34
CA GLY A 168 -0.02 -7.92 -21.90
C GLY A 168 0.14 -9.03 -20.85
N ASN A 169 -0.09 -10.28 -21.26
CA ASN A 169 0.04 -11.50 -20.45
C ASN A 169 -0.57 -11.41 -19.04
N ALA A 170 -1.90 -11.62 -18.95
CA ALA A 170 -2.66 -11.56 -17.70
C ALA A 170 -2.17 -12.52 -16.60
N THR A 171 -1.47 -13.60 -16.97
CA THR A 171 -0.97 -14.59 -16.02
C THR A 171 0.38 -14.15 -15.42
N ALA A 172 1.23 -13.50 -16.21
CA ALA A 172 2.47 -12.91 -15.70
C ALA A 172 2.22 -11.60 -14.95
N HIS A 173 1.24 -10.81 -15.41
CA HIS A 173 0.85 -9.55 -14.79
C HIS A 173 -0.64 -9.58 -14.40
N PRO A 174 -0.97 -10.13 -13.23
CA PRO A 174 -2.35 -10.28 -12.80
C PRO A 174 -2.98 -8.92 -12.46
N ALA A 175 -4.32 -8.91 -12.44
CA ALA A 175 -5.13 -7.76 -12.03
C ALA A 175 -4.70 -6.44 -12.70
N HIS A 176 -4.42 -5.39 -11.93
CA HIS A 176 -4.24 -4.02 -12.39
C HIS A 176 -2.83 -3.47 -12.14
N GLY A 177 -2.50 -2.40 -12.86
CA GLY A 177 -1.32 -1.58 -12.66
C GLY A 177 -1.64 -0.10 -12.82
N VAL A 178 -0.75 0.74 -12.30
CA VAL A 178 -0.82 2.19 -12.42
C VAL A 178 0.51 2.72 -12.95
N PHE A 179 0.43 3.67 -13.86
CA PHE A 179 1.53 4.28 -14.59
C PHE A 179 1.31 5.79 -14.57
N PHE A 180 2.29 6.52 -14.03
CA PHE A 180 2.12 7.94 -13.75
C PHE A 180 3.47 8.65 -13.65
N PHE A 181 3.43 9.96 -13.46
CA PHE A 181 4.61 10.78 -13.23
C PHE A 181 4.59 11.35 -11.82
N ALA A 182 5.73 11.35 -11.14
CA ALA A 182 5.89 11.95 -9.82
C ALA A 182 7.28 12.58 -9.64
N PRO A 183 7.40 13.67 -8.88
CA PRO A 183 8.68 14.34 -8.61
C PRO A 183 9.47 13.57 -7.55
N LEU A 184 10.07 12.43 -7.93
CA LEU A 184 10.79 11.54 -6.99
C LEU A 184 12.30 11.84 -6.91
N GLY A 185 12.85 12.64 -7.83
CA GLY A 185 14.28 12.98 -7.84
C GLY A 185 15.20 11.80 -8.17
N PHE A 186 14.69 10.73 -8.78
CA PHE A 186 15.47 9.54 -9.06
C PHE A 186 16.34 9.70 -10.30
N THR A 187 17.63 9.38 -10.16
CA THR A 187 18.65 9.46 -11.21
C THR A 187 19.72 8.38 -11.03
N ASP A 188 20.09 7.71 -12.12
CA ASP A 188 21.27 6.81 -12.11
C ASP A 188 22.61 7.56 -12.02
N ASN A 189 22.67 8.85 -12.39
CA ASN A 189 23.90 9.63 -12.30
C ASN A 189 23.88 10.52 -11.06
N SER A 190 24.00 9.85 -9.91
CA SER A 190 24.03 10.51 -8.60
C SER A 190 25.24 11.45 -8.43
N ALA A 191 26.31 11.31 -9.21
CA ALA A 191 27.44 12.23 -9.14
C ALA A 191 27.10 13.62 -9.73
N ALA A 192 26.25 13.67 -10.76
CA ALA A 192 25.91 14.91 -11.45
C ALA A 192 24.57 15.53 -10.99
N TYR A 193 23.61 14.71 -10.57
CA TYR A 193 22.22 15.14 -10.43
C TYR A 193 21.59 14.86 -9.06
N ARG A 194 22.38 14.41 -8.07
CA ARG A 194 21.88 14.12 -6.71
C ARG A 194 21.22 15.31 -6.02
N ASP A 195 21.65 16.53 -6.34
CA ASP A 195 21.12 17.76 -5.73
C ASP A 195 19.83 18.26 -6.41
N LEU A 196 19.23 17.47 -7.30
CA LEU A 196 17.96 17.77 -7.95
C LEU A 196 16.84 16.88 -7.37
N PRO A 197 16.34 17.17 -6.15
CA PRO A 197 15.45 16.27 -5.41
C PRO A 197 14.04 16.16 -5.98
N ASN A 198 13.64 17.09 -6.86
CA ASN A 198 12.28 17.18 -7.39
C ASN A 198 12.22 16.87 -8.89
N LEU A 199 13.19 16.15 -9.44
CA LEU A 199 13.12 15.73 -10.83
C LEU A 199 11.93 14.81 -11.05
N LEU A 200 11.29 14.98 -12.20
CA LEU A 200 10.13 14.18 -12.58
C LEU A 200 10.58 12.79 -13.00
N ASN A 201 9.90 11.78 -12.47
CA ASN A 201 10.16 10.38 -12.76
C ASN A 201 8.88 9.69 -13.26
N PRO A 202 8.94 9.00 -14.41
CA PRO A 202 7.95 8.03 -14.80
C PRO A 202 7.99 6.88 -13.79
N THR A 203 6.84 6.57 -13.21
CA THR A 203 6.70 5.57 -12.16
C THR A 203 5.57 4.62 -12.50
N ALA A 204 5.76 3.34 -12.19
CA ALA A 204 4.70 2.35 -12.30
C ALA A 204 4.67 1.40 -11.10
N TYR A 205 3.47 0.92 -10.78
CA TYR A 205 3.24 -0.19 -9.87
C TYR A 205 2.36 -1.24 -10.53
N PHE A 206 2.79 -2.49 -10.46
CA PHE A 206 2.03 -3.64 -10.94
C PHE A 206 2.53 -4.91 -10.26
N VAL A 207 1.77 -6.00 -10.37
CA VAL A 207 2.21 -7.31 -9.91
C VAL A 207 2.86 -8.05 -11.07
N GLU A 208 3.98 -8.72 -10.79
CA GLU A 208 4.70 -9.56 -11.76
C GLU A 208 4.96 -10.93 -11.15
N PHE A 209 4.63 -11.98 -11.89
CA PHE A 209 5.17 -13.32 -11.66
C PHE A 209 6.46 -13.47 -12.45
N GLY A 210 7.55 -13.73 -11.74
CA GLY A 210 8.84 -13.87 -12.38
C GLY A 210 9.86 -14.47 -11.46
N ASP A 211 11.00 -14.77 -12.05
CA ASP A 211 12.17 -15.31 -11.39
C ASP A 211 12.95 -14.16 -10.71
N ASP A 212 13.78 -14.45 -9.70
CA ASP A 212 14.58 -13.41 -9.03
C ASP A 212 16.03 -13.32 -9.52
N ALA A 213 16.45 -14.17 -10.47
CA ALA A 213 17.85 -14.28 -10.89
C ALA A 213 18.44 -12.93 -11.33
N GLY A 214 17.66 -12.10 -12.04
CA GLY A 214 18.08 -10.77 -12.49
C GLY A 214 18.22 -9.71 -11.39
N THR A 215 17.68 -9.97 -10.20
CA THR A 215 17.72 -9.04 -9.05
C THR A 215 18.62 -9.50 -7.91
N GLN A 216 19.11 -10.73 -7.99
CA GLN A 216 20.09 -11.23 -7.03
C GLN A 216 21.39 -10.43 -7.16
N PRO A 217 22.00 -9.98 -6.04
CA PRO A 217 23.34 -9.39 -6.06
C PRO A 217 24.32 -10.30 -6.79
N GLY A 218 25.24 -9.73 -7.57
CA GLY A 218 26.16 -10.50 -8.42
C GLY A 218 26.95 -11.59 -7.69
N PHE A 219 27.23 -11.41 -6.39
CA PHE A 219 27.93 -12.40 -5.58
C PHE A 219 27.09 -13.65 -5.21
N LEU A 220 25.76 -13.57 -5.35
CA LEU A 220 24.80 -14.66 -5.12
C LEU A 220 24.26 -15.29 -6.40
N GLN A 221 24.46 -14.65 -7.56
CA GLN A 221 23.98 -15.17 -8.84
C GLN A 221 24.53 -16.59 -9.09
N GLY A 222 23.63 -17.51 -9.43
CA GLY A 222 23.94 -18.93 -9.67
C GLY A 222 24.26 -19.75 -8.40
N LYS A 223 24.29 -19.12 -7.21
CA LYS A 223 24.52 -19.82 -5.93
C LYS A 223 23.22 -20.11 -5.17
N LEU A 224 22.17 -19.32 -5.43
CA LEU A 224 20.83 -19.55 -4.90
C LEU A 224 19.91 -20.03 -6.02
N PRO A 225 19.02 -21.01 -5.75
CA PRO A 225 18.02 -21.40 -6.73
C PRO A 225 17.11 -20.20 -7.06
N SER A 226 16.82 -19.98 -8.34
CA SER A 226 15.91 -18.92 -8.77
C SER A 226 14.50 -19.22 -8.24
N ARG A 227 13.84 -18.20 -7.67
CA ARG A 227 12.52 -18.34 -7.06
C ARG A 227 11.49 -17.59 -7.88
N ASN A 228 10.59 -18.34 -8.49
CA ASN A 228 9.42 -17.78 -9.17
C ASN A 228 8.30 -17.50 -8.17
N ARG A 229 7.86 -16.25 -8.07
CA ARG A 229 6.75 -15.83 -7.20
C ARG A 229 6.13 -14.55 -7.75
N TYR A 230 4.89 -14.27 -7.33
CA TYR A 230 4.28 -12.97 -7.55
C TYR A 230 4.92 -11.94 -6.62
N ARG A 231 5.28 -10.77 -7.17
CA ARG A 231 5.86 -9.65 -6.43
C ARG A 231 5.17 -8.35 -6.84
N LEU A 232 5.04 -7.43 -5.88
CA LEU A 232 4.72 -6.05 -6.21
C LEU A 232 5.98 -5.39 -6.76
N VAL A 233 5.91 -5.00 -8.03
CA VAL A 233 6.97 -4.33 -8.75
C VAL A 233 6.72 -2.83 -8.71
N GLU A 234 7.76 -2.11 -8.37
CA GLU A 234 7.90 -0.69 -8.64
C GLU A 234 8.86 -0.51 -9.80
N VAL A 235 8.51 0.37 -10.74
CA VAL A 235 9.44 0.81 -11.78
C VAL A 235 9.57 2.31 -11.68
N VAL A 236 10.79 2.83 -11.49
CA VAL A 236 11.06 4.27 -11.48
C VAL A 236 12.12 4.56 -12.54
N GLN A 237 11.71 5.13 -13.68
CA GLN A 237 12.68 5.48 -14.71
C GLN A 237 13.49 6.72 -14.26
N PRO A 238 14.82 6.68 -14.39
CA PRO A 238 15.70 7.83 -14.11
C PRO A 238 15.31 9.04 -14.96
N SER A 239 15.36 10.24 -14.37
CA SER A 239 14.93 11.46 -15.06
C SER A 239 15.73 11.80 -16.32
N GLN A 240 16.97 11.32 -16.44
CA GLN A 240 17.78 11.51 -17.65
C GLN A 240 17.37 10.60 -18.82
N ASN A 241 16.66 9.51 -18.55
CA ASN A 241 16.20 8.54 -19.56
C ASN A 241 14.72 8.74 -19.90
N PHE A 242 14.18 9.92 -19.59
CA PHE A 242 12.76 10.25 -19.67
C PHE A 242 12.24 10.23 -21.11
N THR A 243 11.36 9.28 -21.44
CA THR A 243 10.75 9.15 -22.78
C THR A 243 9.29 9.58 -22.85
N ALA A 244 8.81 10.38 -21.90
CA ALA A 244 7.37 10.68 -21.74
C ALA A 244 6.75 11.56 -22.83
N TYR A 245 7.57 12.33 -23.56
CA TYR A 245 7.05 13.33 -24.47
C TYR A 245 6.40 12.67 -25.67
N PRO A 246 5.09 12.87 -25.85
CA PRO A 246 4.37 12.23 -26.92
C PRO A 246 4.88 12.74 -28.27
N LYS A 247 5.14 11.82 -29.19
CA LYS A 247 5.50 12.14 -30.57
C LYS A 247 4.24 12.13 -31.43
N PHE A 248 3.32 13.06 -31.16
CA PHE A 248 2.09 13.12 -31.95
C PHE A 248 2.38 13.67 -33.36
N THR A 249 2.00 12.90 -34.37
CA THR A 249 1.86 13.30 -35.77
C THR A 249 0.39 13.44 -36.15
N ASP A 250 0.12 14.07 -37.30
CA ASP A 250 -1.26 14.27 -37.76
C ASP A 250 -1.96 12.92 -38.01
N GLY A 251 -3.10 12.72 -37.36
CA GLY A 251 -3.85 11.46 -37.39
C GLY A 251 -3.66 10.55 -36.19
N ASP A 252 -2.68 10.81 -35.32
CA ASP A 252 -2.47 10.00 -34.11
C ASP A 252 -3.56 10.25 -33.06
N ASP A 253 -4.03 9.17 -32.44
CA ASP A 253 -4.88 9.23 -31.25
C ASP A 253 -3.99 9.29 -30.00
N PRO A 254 -4.04 10.38 -29.21
CA PRO A 254 -3.22 10.55 -28.02
C PRO A 254 -3.35 9.43 -26.97
N SER A 255 -4.49 8.72 -26.97
CA SER A 255 -4.77 7.61 -26.05
C SER A 255 -4.04 6.31 -26.40
N ASN A 256 -3.62 6.17 -27.66
CA ASN A 256 -2.86 5.02 -28.14
C ASN A 256 -1.34 5.20 -27.94
N ASP A 257 -0.87 6.41 -27.62
CA ASP A 257 0.54 6.67 -27.33
C ASP A 257 0.92 6.20 -25.91
N ARG A 258 1.28 4.92 -25.84
CA ARG A 258 1.78 4.22 -24.65
C ARG A 258 3.27 3.87 -24.77
N ASP A 259 3.99 4.46 -25.72
CA ASP A 259 5.39 4.12 -26.00
C ASP A 259 6.30 4.36 -24.79
N TRP A 260 6.01 5.36 -23.97
CA TRP A 260 6.76 5.59 -22.73
C TRP A 260 6.56 4.46 -21.70
N ILE A 261 5.48 3.66 -21.82
CA ILE A 261 5.22 2.48 -20.97
C ILE A 261 5.77 1.22 -21.63
N THR A 262 5.33 0.89 -22.85
CA THR A 262 5.58 -0.41 -23.50
C THR A 262 6.59 -0.36 -24.64
N GLY A 263 6.96 0.84 -25.09
CA GLY A 263 7.88 1.04 -26.20
C GLY A 263 9.33 0.70 -25.85
N THR A 264 10.20 0.77 -26.86
CA THR A 264 11.63 0.50 -26.68
C THR A 264 12.24 1.58 -25.77
N GLY A 265 12.71 1.18 -24.59
CA GLY A 265 13.19 2.11 -23.56
C GLY A 265 12.09 2.75 -22.71
N GLY A 266 10.83 2.29 -22.82
CA GLY A 266 9.75 2.62 -21.90
C GLY A 266 9.86 1.89 -20.56
N LEU A 267 8.96 2.18 -19.61
CA LEU A 267 9.02 1.62 -18.25
C LEU A 267 9.06 0.10 -18.21
N ALA A 268 8.23 -0.57 -19.01
CA ALA A 268 8.15 -2.04 -19.01
C ALA A 268 9.47 -2.69 -19.44
N ALA A 269 10.24 -2.01 -20.30
CA ALA A 269 11.54 -2.46 -20.80
C ALA A 269 12.72 -2.06 -19.88
N ALA A 270 12.52 -1.15 -18.93
CA ALA A 270 13.57 -0.58 -18.08
C ALA A 270 13.99 -1.55 -16.95
N THR A 271 14.71 -2.61 -17.30
CA THR A 271 15.11 -3.70 -16.38
C THR A 271 15.96 -3.22 -15.20
N GLY A 272 16.83 -2.21 -15.39
CA GLY A 272 17.63 -1.61 -14.31
C GLY A 272 16.86 -0.67 -13.37
N ALA A 273 15.61 -0.35 -13.72
CA ALA A 273 14.73 0.53 -12.96
C ALA A 273 13.62 -0.23 -12.22
N LYS A 274 13.62 -1.58 -12.28
CA LYS A 274 12.66 -2.45 -11.60
C LYS A 274 13.09 -2.76 -10.16
N HIS A 275 12.20 -2.51 -9.21
CA HIS A 275 12.40 -2.71 -7.78
C HIS A 275 11.27 -3.59 -7.23
N TYR A 276 11.60 -4.71 -6.60
CA TYR A 276 10.59 -5.54 -5.93
C TYR A 276 10.33 -5.00 -4.52
N LEU A 277 9.15 -4.42 -4.29
CA LEU A 277 8.81 -3.81 -3.01
C LEU A 277 8.31 -4.81 -1.97
N ALA A 278 7.56 -5.81 -2.42
CA ALA A 278 7.05 -6.88 -1.58
C ALA A 278 6.94 -8.18 -2.36
N GLU A 279 7.26 -9.27 -1.66
CA GLU A 279 7.03 -10.63 -2.16
C GLU A 279 5.61 -11.10 -1.82
N ASN A 280 5.12 -12.09 -2.56
CA ASN A 280 3.84 -12.77 -2.34
C ASN A 280 2.61 -11.86 -2.42
N VAL A 281 2.70 -10.78 -3.20
CA VAL A 281 1.55 -9.95 -3.56
C VAL A 281 0.92 -10.54 -4.83
N ILE A 282 -0.28 -11.10 -4.71
CA ILE A 282 -0.92 -11.87 -5.80
C ILE A 282 -1.86 -11.03 -6.66
N ALA A 283 -2.34 -9.89 -6.14
CA ALA A 283 -3.22 -9.00 -6.87
C ALA A 283 -3.05 -7.55 -6.38
N LEU A 284 -3.01 -6.63 -7.33
CA LEU A 284 -3.18 -5.19 -7.12
C LEU A 284 -4.40 -4.76 -7.94
N VAL A 285 -5.41 -4.19 -7.30
CA VAL A 285 -6.66 -3.76 -7.93
C VAL A 285 -6.83 -2.28 -7.67
N LEU A 286 -6.98 -1.54 -8.75
CA LEU A 286 -7.09 -0.09 -8.77
C LEU A 286 -8.46 0.29 -9.32
N ARG A 287 -9.20 1.13 -8.58
CA ARG A 287 -10.50 1.66 -9.00
C ARG A 287 -10.51 3.20 -8.88
N PRO A 288 -10.50 3.92 -10.00
CA PRO A 288 -10.69 5.37 -10.02
C PRO A 288 -12.10 5.74 -9.53
N GLU A 289 -12.18 6.74 -8.66
CA GLU A 289 -13.41 7.19 -8.02
C GLU A 289 -13.54 8.73 -8.03
N LEU A 290 -14.77 9.20 -8.14
CA LEU A 290 -15.15 10.58 -7.84
C LEU A 290 -15.48 10.69 -6.35
N SER A 291 -15.48 11.92 -5.85
CA SER A 291 -16.19 12.18 -4.61
C SER A 291 -17.69 11.91 -4.82
N GLU A 292 -18.37 11.43 -3.78
CA GLU A 292 -19.82 11.17 -3.82
C GLU A 292 -20.60 12.40 -4.29
N ARG A 293 -20.17 13.59 -3.85
CA ARG A 293 -20.74 14.87 -4.28
C ARG A 293 -20.59 15.11 -5.78
N ASP A 294 -19.42 14.84 -6.34
CA ASP A 294 -19.16 15.07 -7.77
C ASP A 294 -19.87 14.04 -8.64
N ALA A 295 -19.96 12.79 -8.17
CA ALA A 295 -20.76 11.76 -8.83
C ALA A 295 -22.24 12.16 -8.92
N LEU A 296 -22.84 12.59 -7.80
CA LEU A 296 -24.23 13.06 -7.76
C LEU A 296 -24.45 14.32 -8.60
N ALA A 297 -23.44 15.19 -8.73
CA ALA A 297 -23.50 16.38 -9.58
C ALA A 297 -23.52 16.03 -11.08
N ILE A 298 -22.95 14.89 -11.48
CA ILE A 298 -23.00 14.44 -12.87
C ILE A 298 -24.37 13.86 -13.20
N SER A 299 -24.90 12.99 -12.35
CA SER A 299 -26.30 12.54 -12.45
C SER A 299 -26.79 12.02 -11.09
N PRO A 300 -28.02 12.39 -10.65
CA PRO A 300 -28.62 11.84 -9.44
C PRO A 300 -28.64 10.31 -9.47
N GLY A 301 -28.12 9.65 -8.44
CA GLY A 301 -28.00 8.19 -8.37
C GLY A 301 -26.74 7.60 -9.03
N SER A 302 -25.84 8.44 -9.55
CA SER A 302 -24.52 7.96 -10.03
C SER A 302 -23.70 7.41 -8.88
N LYS A 303 -23.08 6.24 -9.11
CA LYS A 303 -22.11 5.68 -8.18
C LYS A 303 -20.81 6.52 -8.19
N PRO A 304 -20.07 6.60 -7.06
CA PRO A 304 -18.80 7.34 -6.99
C PRO A 304 -17.76 6.88 -8.01
N TRP A 305 -17.65 5.57 -8.23
CA TRP A 305 -17.03 5.04 -9.43
C TRP A 305 -18.14 5.07 -10.50
N ASN A 306 -17.97 5.87 -11.54
CA ASN A 306 -18.94 5.95 -12.63
C ASN A 306 -18.20 5.47 -13.89
N PRO A 307 -18.81 4.71 -14.83
CA PRO A 307 -18.22 4.39 -16.14
C PRO A 307 -17.60 5.61 -16.87
N ILE A 308 -17.99 6.82 -16.49
CA ILE A 308 -17.34 8.09 -16.85
C ILE A 308 -15.83 8.11 -16.59
N LEU A 309 -15.39 7.60 -15.43
CA LEU A 309 -13.99 7.48 -15.02
C LEU A 309 -13.34 6.20 -15.54
N ALA A 310 -14.15 5.22 -15.89
CA ALA A 310 -13.74 3.90 -16.29
C ALA A 310 -13.94 3.83 -17.80
N SER A 311 -13.01 4.37 -18.59
CA SER A 311 -13.11 4.40 -20.05
C SER A 311 -13.51 3.01 -20.55
N ASN A 312 -14.75 2.86 -21.03
CA ASN A 312 -15.37 1.62 -21.51
C ASN A 312 -15.99 0.67 -20.46
N GLY A 313 -16.37 1.13 -19.27
CA GLY A 313 -17.04 0.29 -18.25
C GLY A 313 -16.11 -0.73 -17.57
N ASN A 314 -14.80 -0.57 -17.74
CA ASN A 314 -13.77 -1.40 -17.12
C ASN A 314 -12.97 -0.56 -16.12
N TYR A 315 -12.18 -1.17 -15.24
CA TYR A 315 -11.29 -0.45 -14.29
C TYR A 315 -10.23 0.48 -14.91
N THR A 316 -10.27 0.73 -16.22
CA THR A 316 -9.27 1.52 -16.94
C THR A 316 -9.58 3.01 -16.86
N TYR A 317 -8.60 3.79 -16.41
CA TYR A 317 -8.60 5.25 -16.48
C TYR A 317 -7.39 5.68 -17.29
N ASP A 318 -7.63 6.44 -18.34
CA ASP A 318 -6.62 6.96 -19.23
C ASP A 318 -6.86 8.46 -19.40
N SER A 319 -5.94 9.26 -18.86
CA SER A 319 -6.04 10.74 -18.91
C SER A 319 -5.81 11.32 -20.32
N ARG A 320 -5.38 10.51 -21.29
CA ARG A 320 -5.25 10.88 -22.71
C ARG A 320 -6.38 10.31 -23.58
N ALA A 321 -7.31 9.53 -23.03
CA ALA A 321 -8.48 9.02 -23.74
C ALA A 321 -9.20 10.15 -24.52
N SER A 322 -9.18 10.06 -25.86
CA SER A 322 -9.66 11.12 -26.76
C SER A 322 -11.15 11.41 -26.59
N VAL A 323 -11.53 12.67 -26.82
CA VAL A 323 -12.89 13.18 -26.71
C VAL A 323 -13.41 13.44 -28.12
N ALA A 324 -14.31 12.59 -28.61
CA ALA A 324 -15.25 13.05 -29.64
C ALA A 324 -16.39 13.80 -28.92
N PRO A 325 -16.68 15.07 -29.27
CA PRO A 325 -17.66 15.91 -28.56
C PRO A 325 -19.11 15.44 -28.71
N THR A 326 -19.37 14.53 -29.65
CA THR A 326 -20.69 13.94 -29.90
C THR A 326 -21.03 12.77 -28.97
N ALA A 327 -20.07 12.27 -28.18
CA ALA A 327 -20.27 11.11 -27.31
C ALA A 327 -20.13 11.50 -25.82
N ASN A 328 -21.22 11.99 -25.22
CA ASN A 328 -21.40 12.26 -23.79
C ASN A 328 -20.41 13.29 -23.17
N ALA A 329 -20.93 14.24 -22.37
CA ALA A 329 -20.19 15.35 -21.72
C ALA A 329 -19.20 14.91 -20.60
N ILE A 330 -18.63 13.73 -20.73
CA ILE A 330 -18.28 12.81 -19.66
C ILE A 330 -16.85 12.29 -19.87
N THR A 331 -16.53 11.77 -21.06
CA THR A 331 -15.16 11.49 -21.54
C THR A 331 -14.35 12.79 -21.71
N ALA A 332 -15.04 13.91 -21.98
CA ALA A 332 -14.47 15.25 -21.93
C ALA A 332 -13.91 15.64 -20.54
N ARG A 333 -14.41 15.02 -19.46
CA ARG A 333 -14.04 15.40 -18.08
C ARG A 333 -12.81 14.67 -17.56
N GLN A 334 -12.52 13.46 -18.06
CA GLN A 334 -11.29 12.73 -17.68
C GLN A 334 -10.06 13.21 -18.46
N PHE A 335 -10.26 13.82 -19.63
CA PHE A 335 -9.17 14.26 -20.49
C PHE A 335 -8.30 15.30 -19.78
N ALA A 336 -6.99 15.05 -19.82
CA ALA A 336 -5.96 15.84 -19.15
C ALA A 336 -6.23 16.05 -17.65
N GLN A 337 -6.79 15.05 -16.96
CA GLN A 337 -7.06 15.11 -15.52
C GLN A 337 -6.60 13.83 -14.81
N LEU A 338 -6.27 13.98 -13.53
CA LEU A 338 -6.07 12.85 -12.63
C LEU A 338 -7.40 12.45 -12.01
N PRO A 339 -7.63 11.17 -11.69
CA PRO A 339 -8.81 10.79 -10.93
C PRO A 339 -8.76 11.43 -9.54
N PRO A 340 -9.87 11.99 -9.00
CA PRO A 340 -9.87 12.64 -7.69
C PRO A 340 -9.48 11.70 -6.56
N LEU A 341 -10.06 10.50 -6.58
CA LEU A 341 -9.85 9.44 -5.63
C LEU A 341 -9.42 8.19 -6.39
N LEU A 342 -8.57 7.39 -5.77
CA LEU A 342 -8.18 6.07 -6.27
C LEU A 342 -8.31 5.07 -5.13
N ARG A 343 -9.28 4.16 -5.23
CA ARG A 343 -9.37 3.02 -4.33
C ARG A 343 -8.33 1.99 -4.76
N VAL A 344 -7.46 1.64 -3.82
CA VAL A 344 -6.36 0.70 -4.03
C VAL A 344 -6.57 -0.49 -3.12
N VAL A 345 -6.66 -1.67 -3.72
CA VAL A 345 -6.76 -2.94 -3.01
C VAL A 345 -5.54 -3.79 -3.38
N MET A 346 -4.85 -4.32 -2.38
CA MET A 346 -3.71 -5.21 -2.56
C MET A 346 -3.93 -6.48 -1.74
N VAL A 347 -3.73 -7.63 -2.37
CA VAL A 347 -3.89 -8.95 -1.74
C VAL A 347 -2.52 -9.61 -1.63
N ALA A 348 -2.10 -9.91 -0.40
CA ALA A 348 -0.84 -10.59 -0.11
C ALA A 348 -1.11 -11.95 0.54
N VAL A 349 -0.20 -12.91 0.33
CA VAL A 349 -0.24 -14.25 0.95
C VAL A 349 1.03 -14.50 1.76
N ASP A 350 0.94 -15.38 2.76
CA ASP A 350 2.10 -15.69 3.60
C ASP A 350 3.12 -16.60 2.86
N GLU A 351 4.41 -16.50 3.22
CA GLU A 351 5.49 -17.27 2.58
C GLU A 351 5.25 -18.79 2.63
N THR A 352 4.70 -19.30 3.73
CA THR A 352 4.47 -20.76 3.87
C THR A 352 3.41 -21.23 2.88
N SER A 353 2.35 -20.45 2.68
CA SER A 353 1.33 -20.78 1.69
C SER A 353 1.82 -20.58 0.26
N ALA A 354 2.57 -19.50 -0.02
CA ALA A 354 3.17 -19.28 -1.33
C ALA A 354 4.11 -20.43 -1.73
N ALA A 355 5.00 -20.84 -0.83
CA ALA A 355 5.93 -21.94 -1.06
C ALA A 355 5.20 -23.28 -1.29
N ARG A 356 4.09 -23.52 -0.59
CA ARG A 356 3.30 -24.75 -0.74
C ARG A 356 2.66 -24.90 -2.12
N VAL A 357 2.25 -23.78 -2.74
CA VAL A 357 1.55 -23.79 -4.04
C VAL A 357 2.45 -23.42 -5.21
N ALA A 358 3.73 -23.13 -4.95
CA ALA A 358 4.72 -22.80 -5.97
C ALA A 358 4.86 -23.95 -6.98
N ASN A 359 4.84 -23.63 -8.27
CA ASN A 359 4.86 -24.61 -9.35
C ASN A 359 5.96 -24.28 -10.39
N GLY A 360 7.21 -24.18 -9.93
CA GLY A 360 8.34 -23.87 -10.79
C GLY A 360 8.15 -22.53 -11.51
N SER A 361 8.31 -22.52 -12.84
CA SER A 361 8.12 -21.33 -13.69
C SER A 361 6.68 -21.02 -14.06
N THR A 362 5.71 -21.81 -13.58
CA THR A 362 4.29 -21.62 -13.90
C THR A 362 3.58 -20.95 -12.72
N PRO A 363 2.82 -19.87 -12.95
CA PRO A 363 2.03 -19.24 -11.90
C PRO A 363 1.02 -20.22 -11.28
N PRO A 364 0.85 -20.24 -9.94
CA PRO A 364 -0.12 -21.13 -9.30
C PRO A 364 -1.56 -20.80 -9.70
N ALA A 365 -2.31 -21.79 -10.18
CA ALA A 365 -3.70 -21.61 -10.65
C ALA A 365 -4.65 -21.06 -9.57
N VAL A 366 -4.36 -21.34 -8.29
CA VAL A 366 -5.13 -20.80 -7.15
C VAL A 366 -5.09 -19.27 -7.08
N PHE A 367 -4.06 -18.63 -7.65
CA PHE A 367 -3.89 -17.18 -7.69
C PHE A 367 -4.38 -16.55 -9.00
N ASP A 368 -5.00 -17.31 -9.91
CA ASP A 368 -5.45 -16.78 -11.18
C ASP A 368 -6.56 -15.73 -11.00
N THR A 369 -6.32 -14.52 -11.49
CA THR A 369 -7.27 -13.40 -11.47
C THR A 369 -7.78 -13.03 -12.86
N SER A 370 -7.51 -13.85 -13.88
CA SER A 370 -7.85 -13.55 -15.28
C SER A 370 -9.33 -13.21 -15.51
N THR A 371 -10.22 -13.85 -14.78
CA THR A 371 -11.68 -13.64 -14.82
C THR A 371 -12.21 -12.72 -13.72
N LEU A 372 -11.36 -12.29 -12.78
CA LEU A 372 -11.72 -11.43 -11.66
C LEU A 372 -11.28 -9.99 -11.96
N PHE A 373 -11.90 -9.03 -11.28
CA PHE A 373 -11.58 -7.60 -11.40
C PHE A 373 -11.68 -7.12 -12.85
N VAL A 374 -12.69 -7.61 -13.55
CA VAL A 374 -13.02 -7.17 -14.92
C VAL A 374 -14.01 -6.02 -14.86
N ASP A 375 -15.06 -6.19 -14.06
CA ASP A 375 -16.15 -5.25 -13.89
C ASP A 375 -16.03 -4.49 -12.56
N PRO A 376 -15.93 -3.14 -12.57
CA PRO A 376 -15.86 -2.34 -11.35
C PRO A 376 -17.08 -2.45 -10.42
N ASP A 377 -18.26 -2.84 -10.95
CA ASP A 377 -19.45 -3.15 -10.16
C ASP A 377 -19.26 -4.39 -9.26
N GLN A 378 -18.43 -5.33 -9.72
CA GLN A 378 -18.23 -6.62 -9.06
C GLN A 378 -17.04 -6.64 -8.10
N LEU A 379 -16.37 -5.50 -7.84
CA LEU A 379 -15.15 -5.46 -7.02
C LEU A 379 -15.26 -6.26 -5.72
N ASP A 380 -16.28 -5.98 -4.92
CA ASP A 380 -16.42 -6.61 -3.60
C ASP A 380 -16.84 -8.09 -3.72
N ALA A 381 -17.57 -8.47 -4.78
CA ALA A 381 -17.92 -9.86 -5.09
C ALA A 381 -16.71 -10.67 -5.58
N ASP A 382 -15.90 -10.09 -6.46
CA ASP A 382 -14.65 -10.68 -6.97
C ASP A 382 -13.63 -10.86 -5.84
N LEU A 383 -13.54 -9.88 -4.92
CA LEU A 383 -12.73 -10.02 -3.71
C LEU A 383 -13.23 -11.18 -2.84
N ALA A 384 -14.54 -11.27 -2.58
CA ALA A 384 -15.10 -12.37 -1.79
C ALA A 384 -14.83 -13.74 -2.44
N LEU A 385 -14.92 -13.83 -3.78
CA LEU A 385 -14.62 -15.05 -4.52
C LEU A 385 -13.14 -15.43 -4.44
N LEU A 386 -12.24 -14.46 -4.55
CA LEU A 386 -10.80 -14.68 -4.35
C LEU A 386 -10.51 -15.14 -2.92
N GLU A 387 -11.07 -14.47 -1.91
CA GLU A 387 -10.94 -14.83 -0.50
C GLU A 387 -11.44 -16.26 -0.21
N GLN A 388 -12.60 -16.63 -0.76
CA GLN A 388 -13.14 -17.99 -0.65
C GLN A 388 -12.23 -19.02 -1.30
N ARG A 389 -11.65 -18.70 -2.46
CA ARG A 389 -10.69 -19.57 -3.15
C ARG A 389 -9.42 -19.77 -2.33
N LEU A 390 -8.87 -18.71 -1.74
CA LEU A 390 -7.70 -18.81 -0.88
C LEU A 390 -8.00 -19.60 0.40
N ALA A 391 -9.16 -19.35 1.03
CA ALA A 391 -9.59 -20.04 2.24
C ALA A 391 -9.80 -21.55 2.02
N SER A 392 -10.49 -21.93 0.92
CA SER A 392 -10.70 -23.34 0.56
C SER A 392 -9.39 -24.10 0.29
N ASN A 393 -8.35 -23.40 -0.17
CA ASN A 393 -7.01 -23.95 -0.36
C ASN A 393 -6.09 -23.80 0.87
N ARG A 394 -6.65 -23.39 2.02
CA ARG A 394 -5.94 -23.16 3.29
C ARG A 394 -4.76 -22.19 3.15
N ILE A 395 -4.89 -21.19 2.31
CA ILE A 395 -3.87 -20.15 2.09
C ILE A 395 -4.16 -19.00 3.05
N ARG A 396 -3.17 -18.59 3.85
CA ARG A 396 -3.32 -17.39 4.68
C ARG A 396 -3.05 -16.17 3.82
N TYR A 397 -3.90 -15.18 3.95
CA TYR A 397 -3.85 -13.97 3.15
C TYR A 397 -4.17 -12.72 3.98
N ARG A 398 -3.82 -11.57 3.43
CA ARG A 398 -4.18 -10.26 3.94
C ARG A 398 -4.61 -9.37 2.79
N VAL A 399 -5.76 -8.72 2.96
CA VAL A 399 -6.25 -7.68 2.06
C VAL A 399 -5.94 -6.31 2.66
N PHE A 400 -5.27 -5.48 1.89
CA PHE A 400 -5.06 -4.06 2.17
C PHE A 400 -6.00 -3.28 1.26
N ASN A 401 -6.78 -2.37 1.81
CA ASN A 401 -7.75 -1.59 1.07
C ASN A 401 -7.73 -0.16 1.60
N THR A 402 -7.52 0.81 0.72
CA THR A 402 -7.54 2.23 1.08
C THR A 402 -8.01 3.08 -0.09
N VAL A 403 -8.53 4.26 0.19
CA VAL A 403 -8.89 5.26 -0.83
C VAL A 403 -7.89 6.40 -0.74
N LEU A 404 -7.16 6.64 -1.82
CA LEU A 404 -6.11 7.65 -1.90
C LEU A 404 -6.61 8.89 -2.65
N PRO A 405 -6.57 10.08 -2.04
CA PRO A 405 -6.81 11.31 -2.76
C PRO A 405 -5.58 11.69 -3.61
N LEU A 406 -5.77 11.90 -4.91
CA LEU A 406 -4.71 12.39 -5.78
C LEU A 406 -4.72 13.91 -5.80
N ARG A 407 -3.75 14.53 -5.12
CA ARG A 407 -3.73 15.99 -4.89
C ARG A 407 -3.63 16.81 -6.18
N GLY A 408 -3.07 16.24 -7.24
CA GLY A 408 -2.99 16.88 -8.55
C GLY A 408 -4.31 16.88 -9.33
N ALA A 409 -5.35 16.21 -8.85
CA ALA A 409 -6.64 16.17 -9.52
C ALA A 409 -7.35 17.54 -9.44
N LYS A 410 -7.55 18.16 -10.61
CA LYS A 410 -8.21 19.46 -10.76
C LYS A 410 -9.56 19.31 -11.43
N TRP A 411 -10.48 18.62 -10.77
CA TRP A 411 -11.88 18.54 -11.20
C TRP A 411 -12.56 19.84 -10.80
N ASN A 412 -12.84 20.70 -11.78
CA ASN A 412 -13.60 21.93 -11.55
C ASN A 412 -15.09 21.67 -11.79
N ARG A 413 -15.90 22.53 -11.17
CA ARG A 413 -17.30 22.75 -11.57
C ARG A 413 -17.39 23.57 -12.83
#